data_AF-A0A2V7BQ59-F1
#
_entry.id   AF-A0A2V7BQ59-F1
#
_cell.length_a   1.000
_cell.length_b   1.000
_cell.length_c   1.000
_cell.angle_alpha   90.00
_cell.angle_beta   90.00
_cell.angle_gamma   90.00
#
_symmetry.space_group_name_H-M   'P 1'
#
loop_
_entity.id
_entity.type
_entity.pdbx_description
1 polymer ?
#
loop_
_entity_poly.entity_id
_entity_poly.type
_entity_poly.pdbx_seq_one_letter_code
_entity_poly.pdbx_strand_id
1 'polypeptide(L)'
;MSEPPAASQFTRVKDCDLCKALKLTPWFWEDDICWIAECEICETPMVVWRYHGTAPPADHVAHMRERLAEVATAQLGEFWVDGHMRNIPDHFHAHARPKDGFFGYDRKR
;
A
#
# COMPACT_ATOMS: atom_id res chain seq x y z
N MET A 1 -13.43 18.91 -31.37
CA MET A 1 -12.01 18.90 -31.01
C MET A 1 -11.86 17.74 -30.04
N SER A 2 -11.24 16.65 -30.48
CA SER A 2 -11.06 15.46 -29.64
C SER A 2 -9.92 15.76 -28.68
N GLU A 3 -10.20 15.80 -27.37
CA GLU A 3 -9.16 15.82 -26.35
C GLU A 3 -8.29 14.57 -26.51
N PRO A 4 -6.95 14.70 -26.49
CA PRO A 4 -6.09 13.53 -26.47
C PRO A 4 -6.33 12.75 -25.17
N PRO A 5 -6.31 11.40 -25.19
CA PRO A 5 -6.38 10.64 -23.94
C PRO A 5 -5.19 11.04 -23.09
N ALA A 6 -5.44 11.47 -21.84
CA ALA A 6 -4.39 11.83 -20.90
C ALA A 6 -3.49 10.61 -20.70
N ALA A 7 -2.30 10.62 -21.32
CA ALA A 7 -1.24 9.71 -20.97
C ALA A 7 -1.05 9.79 -19.44
N SER A 8 -0.98 8.64 -18.76
CA SER A 8 -1.02 8.62 -17.29
C SER A 8 0.03 9.57 -16.73
N GLN A 9 -0.42 10.61 -16.01
CA GLN A 9 0.45 11.63 -15.39
C GLN A 9 1.40 11.08 -14.31
N PHE A 10 1.36 9.78 -14.05
CA PHE A 10 2.10 9.09 -13.02
C PHE A 10 3.12 8.13 -13.61
N THR A 11 4.27 8.01 -12.96
CA THR A 11 5.40 7.22 -13.44
C THR A 11 5.67 6.03 -12.52
N ARG A 12 6.36 5.01 -13.06
CA ARG A 12 6.92 3.90 -12.28
C ARG A 12 8.42 3.86 -12.52
N VAL A 13 9.19 3.55 -11.48
CA VAL A 13 10.65 3.47 -11.53
C VAL A 13 11.08 2.01 -11.54
N LYS A 14 11.90 1.61 -12.52
CA LYS A 14 12.32 0.21 -12.70
C LYS A 14 13.11 -0.35 -11.52
N ASP A 15 13.88 0.51 -10.85
CA ASP A 15 14.75 0.13 -9.73
C ASP A 15 14.06 0.21 -8.36
N CYS A 16 12.79 0.59 -8.31
CA CYS A 16 12.00 0.61 -7.09
C CYS A 16 11.25 -0.71 -6.90
N ASP A 17 11.48 -1.41 -5.79
CA ASP A 17 10.85 -2.71 -5.54
C ASP A 17 9.32 -2.63 -5.39
N LEU A 18 8.80 -1.52 -4.85
CA LEU A 18 7.36 -1.28 -4.77
C LEU A 18 6.71 -1.01 -6.14
N CYS A 19 7.46 -0.44 -7.09
CA CYS A 19 7.01 -0.28 -8.47
C CYS A 19 6.99 -1.61 -9.24
N LYS A 20 7.92 -2.54 -8.93
CA LYS A 20 7.97 -3.87 -9.54
C LYS A 20 6.78 -4.73 -9.09
N ALA A 21 6.31 -4.53 -7.85
CA ALA A 21 5.15 -5.20 -7.28
C ALA A 21 5.22 -6.73 -7.40
N LEU A 22 6.38 -7.30 -7.02
CA LEU A 22 6.59 -8.76 -7.02
C LEU A 22 5.69 -9.43 -5.96
N LYS A 23 5.03 -10.53 -6.34
CA LYS A 23 4.10 -11.26 -5.45
C LYS A 23 4.82 -12.22 -4.51
N LEU A 24 5.61 -11.66 -3.59
CA LEU A 24 6.44 -12.43 -2.64
C LEU A 24 5.69 -12.86 -1.38
N THR A 25 4.67 -12.11 -0.97
CA THR A 25 3.84 -12.35 0.21
C THR A 25 2.37 -12.53 -0.20
N PRO A 26 1.44 -12.90 0.71
CA PRO A 26 0.02 -12.92 0.40
C PRO A 26 -0.49 -11.56 -0.09
N TRP A 27 -1.22 -11.57 -1.21
CA TRP A 27 -1.90 -10.39 -1.77
C TRP A 27 -3.38 -10.43 -1.44
N PHE A 28 -3.94 -9.27 -1.09
CA PHE A 28 -5.33 -9.12 -0.70
C PHE A 28 -6.13 -8.30 -1.71
N TRP A 29 -5.49 -7.36 -2.40
CA TRP A 29 -6.14 -6.47 -3.36
C TRP A 29 -5.16 -5.97 -4.42
N GLU A 30 -5.64 -5.73 -5.64
CA GLU A 30 -4.90 -5.08 -6.72
C GLU A 30 -5.87 -4.39 -7.68
N ASP A 31 -5.60 -3.13 -7.99
CA ASP A 31 -6.25 -2.38 -9.07
C ASP A 31 -5.27 -1.42 -9.74
N ASP A 32 -5.79 -0.47 -10.53
CA ASP A 32 -5.00 0.51 -11.26
C ASP A 32 -4.36 1.60 -10.36
N ILE A 33 -4.87 1.81 -9.14
CA ILE A 33 -4.41 2.82 -8.19
C ILE A 33 -3.43 2.22 -7.18
N CYS A 34 -3.70 1.04 -6.65
CA CYS A 34 -2.89 0.44 -5.59
C CYS A 34 -2.91 -1.09 -5.58
N TRP A 35 -2.01 -1.64 -4.79
CA TRP A 35 -2.06 -3.03 -4.36
C TRP A 35 -1.92 -3.12 -2.85
N ILE A 36 -2.47 -4.19 -2.28
CA ILE A 36 -2.40 -4.47 -0.84
C ILE A 36 -1.89 -5.89 -0.65
N ALA A 37 -0.79 -6.01 0.08
CA ALA A 37 -0.19 -7.29 0.43
C ALA A 37 0.27 -7.29 1.89
N GLU A 38 0.57 -8.47 2.42
CA GLU A 38 1.26 -8.57 3.71
C GLU A 38 2.68 -8.02 3.56
N CYS A 39 3.10 -7.11 4.44
CA CYS A 39 4.48 -6.66 4.48
C CYS A 39 5.39 -7.77 5.03
N GLU A 40 6.47 -8.09 4.33
CA GLU A 40 7.46 -9.11 4.73
C GLU A 40 8.12 -8.85 6.10
N ILE A 41 8.28 -7.58 6.47
CA ILE A 41 8.95 -7.19 7.72
C ILE A 41 7.95 -7.04 8.86
N CYS A 42 6.79 -6.46 8.58
CA CYS A 42 5.82 -6.09 9.61
C CYS A 42 4.76 -7.18 9.85
N GLU A 43 4.56 -8.08 8.89
CA GLU A 43 3.49 -9.08 8.87
C GLU A 43 2.09 -8.48 9.06
N THR A 44 1.89 -7.28 8.50
CA THR A 44 0.59 -6.61 8.48
C THR A 44 0.24 -6.15 7.07
N PRO A 45 -1.06 -5.94 6.77
CA PRO A 45 -1.47 -5.39 5.49
C PRO A 45 -0.81 -4.04 5.22
N MET A 46 -0.19 -3.92 4.05
CA MET A 46 0.45 -2.71 3.54
C MET A 46 -0.20 -2.36 2.21
N VAL A 47 -0.72 -1.13 2.12
CA VAL A 47 -1.16 -0.55 0.85
C VAL A 47 0.00 0.20 0.21
N VAL A 48 0.14 0.04 -1.10
CA VAL A 48 1.19 0.69 -1.88
C VAL A 48 0.57 1.33 -3.09
N TRP A 49 0.92 2.60 -3.32
CA TRP A 49 0.49 3.30 -4.51
C TRP A 49 1.14 2.69 -5.76
N ARG A 50 0.40 2.50 -6.84
CA ARG A 50 0.91 1.81 -8.04
C ARG A 50 2.00 2.60 -8.76
N TYR A 51 2.11 3.89 -8.47
CA TYR A 51 3.05 4.82 -9.07
C TYR A 51 4.09 5.29 -8.05
N HIS A 52 5.20 5.80 -8.57
CA HIS A 52 6.32 6.25 -7.77
C HIS A 52 6.15 7.70 -7.32
N GLY A 53 6.71 8.01 -6.14
CA GLY A 53 6.58 9.30 -5.47
C GLY A 53 5.84 9.18 -4.14
N THR A 54 5.89 10.25 -3.35
CA THR A 54 5.41 10.30 -1.96
C THR A 54 4.13 11.10 -1.77
N ALA A 55 3.65 11.78 -2.83
CA ALA A 55 2.47 12.64 -2.80
C ALA A 55 1.43 12.18 -3.84
N PRO A 56 0.74 11.04 -3.61
CA PRO A 56 -0.38 10.66 -4.44
C PRO A 56 -1.48 11.74 -4.39
N PRO A 57 -2.27 11.90 -5.45
CA PRO A 57 -3.48 12.71 -5.43
C PRO A 57 -4.45 12.32 -4.31
N ALA A 58 -5.25 13.28 -3.84
CA ALA A 58 -6.11 13.10 -2.68
C ALA A 58 -7.17 11.99 -2.86
N ASP A 59 -7.71 11.84 -4.07
CA ASP A 59 -8.62 10.77 -4.47
C ASP A 59 -7.93 9.40 -4.42
N HIS A 60 -6.69 9.29 -4.89
CA HIS A 60 -5.89 8.08 -4.75
C HIS A 60 -5.63 7.73 -3.29
N VAL A 61 -5.29 8.72 -2.45
CA VAL A 61 -5.10 8.51 -1.00
C VAL A 61 -6.39 8.02 -0.33
N ALA A 62 -7.54 8.62 -0.67
CA ALA A 62 -8.84 8.20 -0.15
C ALA A 62 -9.16 6.74 -0.53
N HIS A 63 -9.00 6.40 -1.81
CA HIS A 63 -9.20 5.04 -2.32
C HIS A 63 -8.29 4.02 -1.64
N MET A 64 -6.99 4.34 -1.52
CA MET A 64 -6.02 3.47 -0.83
C MET A 64 -6.38 3.25 0.63
N ARG A 65 -6.86 4.29 1.34
CA ARG A 65 -7.26 4.18 2.74
C ARG A 65 -8.52 3.33 2.91
N GLU A 66 -9.50 3.48 2.03
CA GLU A 66 -10.72 2.68 2.03
C GLU A 66 -10.40 1.20 1.80
N ARG A 67 -9.64 0.87 0.75
CA ARG A 67 -9.22 -0.51 0.46
C ARG A 67 -8.36 -1.10 1.57
N LEU A 68 -7.44 -0.32 2.13
CA LEU A 68 -6.64 -0.77 3.27
C LEU A 68 -7.53 -1.06 4.47
N ALA A 69 -8.54 -0.23 4.75
CA ALA A 69 -9.43 -0.43 5.88
C ALA A 69 -10.25 -1.72 5.74
N GLU A 70 -10.81 -2.00 4.56
CA GLU A 70 -11.53 -3.25 4.27
C GLU A 70 -10.65 -4.49 4.56
N VAL A 71 -9.44 -4.50 3.99
CA VAL A 71 -8.49 -5.60 4.19
C VAL A 71 -8.05 -5.69 5.65
N ALA A 72 -7.71 -4.56 6.28
CA ALA A 72 -7.21 -4.54 7.65
C ALA A 72 -8.28 -4.99 8.65
N THR A 73 -9.54 -4.59 8.48
CA THR A 73 -10.64 -5.08 9.32
C THR A 73 -10.79 -6.60 9.22
N ALA A 74 -10.70 -7.16 8.00
CA ALA A 74 -10.79 -8.60 7.80
C ALA A 74 -9.59 -9.37 8.39
N GLN A 75 -8.38 -8.82 8.29
CA GLN A 75 -7.15 -9.49 8.72
C GLN A 75 -6.81 -9.27 10.21
N LEU A 76 -7.16 -8.12 10.77
CA LEU A 76 -6.70 -7.65 12.08
C LEU A 76 -7.82 -7.28 13.06
N GLY A 77 -9.04 -7.03 12.59
CA GLY A 77 -10.07 -6.39 13.41
C GLY A 77 -9.78 -4.90 13.62
N GLU A 78 -9.58 -4.47 14.87
CA GLU A 78 -9.28 -3.06 15.17
C GLU A 78 -7.83 -2.70 14.83
N PHE A 79 -7.64 -1.60 14.08
CA PHE A 79 -6.33 -1.18 13.59
C PHE A 79 -6.18 0.34 13.57
N TRP A 80 -4.94 0.80 13.39
CA TRP A 80 -4.59 2.17 13.03
C TRP A 80 -3.65 2.18 11.81
N VAL A 81 -3.53 3.30 11.11
CA VAL A 81 -2.72 3.41 9.89
C VAL A 81 -1.39 4.10 10.17
N ASP A 82 -0.29 3.41 9.90
CA ASP A 82 1.09 3.92 9.93
C ASP A 82 1.52 4.35 8.52
N GLY A 83 1.58 5.65 8.27
CA GLY A 83 2.03 6.22 6.99
C GLY A 83 3.54 6.49 6.92
N HIS A 84 4.33 6.03 7.90
CA HIS A 84 5.77 6.31 7.90
C HIS A 84 6.53 5.35 6.96
N MET A 85 6.93 5.88 5.80
CA MET A 85 7.68 5.19 4.74
C MET A 85 9.15 5.01 5.15
N ARG A 86 9.48 3.89 5.80
CA ARG A 86 10.82 3.66 6.38
C ARG A 86 11.86 3.21 5.36
N ASN A 87 11.70 2.01 4.81
CA ASN A 87 12.74 1.37 4.01
C ASN A 87 12.77 1.85 2.56
N ILE A 88 11.63 2.31 2.05
CA ILE A 88 11.48 2.84 0.68
C ILE A 88 10.82 4.22 0.81
N PRO A 89 11.55 5.23 1.32
CA PRO A 89 10.98 6.51 1.74
C PRO A 89 10.51 7.40 0.58
N ASP A 90 10.87 7.06 -0.66
CA ASP A 90 10.54 7.79 -1.88
C ASP A 90 9.29 7.24 -2.61
N HIS A 91 8.68 6.17 -2.10
CA HIS A 91 7.49 5.56 -2.69
C HIS A 91 6.36 5.45 -1.66
N PHE A 92 5.21 6.04 -1.95
CA PHE A 92 4.06 6.05 -1.06
C PHE A 92 3.56 4.64 -0.70
N HIS A 93 3.62 4.33 0.59
CA HIS A 93 3.01 3.16 1.17
C HIS A 93 2.58 3.44 2.62
N ALA A 94 1.59 2.70 3.09
CA ALA A 94 1.11 2.76 4.46
C ALA A 94 0.75 1.38 4.98
N HIS A 95 0.91 1.17 6.27
CA HIS A 95 0.65 -0.10 6.93
C HIS A 95 -0.56 0.01 7.85
N ALA A 96 -1.43 -0.99 7.82
CA ALA A 96 -2.37 -1.19 8.92
C ALA A 96 -1.63 -1.87 10.08
N ARG A 97 -1.79 -1.34 11.28
CA ARG A 97 -1.18 -1.84 12.52
C ARG A 97 -2.31 -2.23 13.47
N PRO A 98 -2.26 -3.40 14.13
CA PRO A 98 -3.29 -3.78 15.08
C PRO A 98 -3.29 -2.81 16.27
N LYS A 99 -4.47 -2.57 16.85
CA LYS A 99 -4.67 -1.59 17.92
C LYS A 99 -3.86 -1.89 19.18
N ASP A 100 -3.65 -3.16 19.50
CA ASP A 100 -2.86 -3.62 20.64
C ASP A 100 -1.34 -3.45 20.43
N GLY A 101 -0.91 -3.05 19.23
CA GLY A 101 0.48 -2.76 18.92
C GLY A 101 1.36 -4.00 18.71
N PHE A 102 0.81 -5.22 18.77
CA PHE A 102 1.58 -6.45 18.60
C PHE A 102 1.58 -6.89 17.12
N PHE A 103 2.74 -6.84 16.45
CA PHE A 103 2.89 -7.20 15.03
C PHE A 103 4.26 -7.80 14.74
N GLY A 104 4.41 -8.45 13.57
CA GLY A 104 5.60 -9.23 13.21
C GLY A 104 5.53 -10.68 13.69
N TYR A 105 6.63 -11.43 13.46
CA TYR A 105 6.76 -12.86 13.69
C TYR A 105 6.21 -13.37 15.03
N ASP A 106 6.26 -12.55 16.08
CA ASP A 106 5.79 -12.94 17.41
C ASP A 106 4.26 -13.11 17.48
N ARG A 107 3.48 -12.51 16.57
CA ARG A 107 2.01 -12.61 16.57
C ARG A 107 1.50 -13.95 16.04
N LYS A 108 2.26 -14.64 15.20
CA LYS A 108 1.83 -15.89 14.55
C LYS A 108 2.19 -17.16 15.36
N ARG A 109 2.67 -17.01 16.60
CA ARG A 109 3.03 -18.12 17.50
C ARG A 109 1.88 -18.54 18.41
#